data_AF-A0A167JXT0-F1
#
_entry.id   AF-A0A167JXT0-F1
#
_cell.length_a   1.000
_cell.length_b   1.000
_cell.length_c   1.000
_cell.angle_alpha   90.00
_cell.angle_beta   90.00
_cell.angle_gamma   90.00
#
_symmetry.space_group_name_H-M   'P 1'
#
loop_
_entity.id
_entity.type
_entity.pdbx_description
1 polymer ?
#
loop_
_entity_poly.entity_id
_entity_poly.type
_entity_poly.pdbx_seq_one_letter_code
_entity_poly.pdbx_strand_id
1 'polypeptide(L)'
;MQLSAFTLALTLAASAMAAPAPRDAPGPSGTLVQPQGGADWDNTGGFGLGHVVYQGVDQDYHNSQGVTHVKTHHIDISLQLEADVNRNIVLAQGLAPDSNNVVDVQFQVPIGYGGPTGEYRLIIEETQLGTTPGFPIPITFRSAAPLIQVSAGPTP
;
A
#
# COMPACT_ATOMS: atom_id res chain seq x y z
N MET A 1 -2.26 66.83 -12.34
CA MET A 1 -3.06 66.23 -11.27
C MET A 1 -3.86 65.11 -11.93
N GLN A 2 -3.39 63.85 -11.86
CA GLN A 2 -3.70 62.84 -10.80
C GLN A 2 -5.22 62.53 -10.77
N LEU A 3 -5.75 61.31 -10.78
CA LEU A 3 -5.28 59.93 -10.52
C LEU A 3 -6.25 58.98 -11.27
N SER A 4 -5.77 58.04 -12.09
CA SER A 4 -5.44 56.64 -11.75
C SER A 4 -6.65 55.75 -11.47
N ALA A 5 -6.90 54.84 -12.42
CA ALA A 5 -7.84 53.74 -12.38
C ALA A 5 -7.47 52.71 -11.29
N PHE A 6 -8.45 52.29 -10.50
CA PHE A 6 -8.33 51.17 -9.57
C PHE A 6 -9.00 49.94 -10.20
N THR A 7 -8.20 49.01 -10.70
CA THR A 7 -8.66 47.66 -11.05
C THR A 7 -8.23 46.72 -9.92
N LEU A 8 -9.21 46.23 -9.16
CA LEU A 8 -9.00 45.30 -8.07
C LEU A 8 -8.76 43.90 -8.66
N ALA A 9 -7.51 43.48 -8.75
CA ALA A 9 -7.15 42.13 -9.17
C ALA A 9 -7.37 41.17 -8.00
N LEU A 10 -8.41 40.36 -8.09
CA LEU A 10 -8.71 39.26 -7.18
C LEU A 10 -7.73 38.10 -7.47
N THR A 11 -6.67 37.98 -6.67
CA THR A 11 -5.74 36.86 -6.73
C THR A 11 -6.42 35.61 -6.17
N LEU A 12 -6.88 34.72 -7.04
CA LEU A 12 -7.26 33.36 -6.64
C LEU A 12 -6.01 32.65 -6.12
N ALA A 13 -6.00 32.35 -4.83
CA ALA A 13 -5.10 31.37 -4.25
C ALA A 13 -5.38 30.01 -4.90
N ALA A 14 -4.47 29.59 -5.78
CA ALA A 14 -4.45 28.25 -6.32
C ALA A 14 -4.11 27.29 -5.16
N SER A 15 -5.13 26.67 -4.58
CA SER A 15 -4.96 25.47 -3.79
C SER A 15 -4.34 24.42 -4.70
N ALA A 16 -3.03 24.23 -4.59
CA ALA A 16 -2.34 23.13 -5.23
C ALA A 16 -2.86 21.85 -4.57
N MET A 17 -3.91 21.28 -5.16
CA MET A 17 -4.26 19.87 -5.00
C MET A 17 -3.00 19.10 -5.41
N ALA A 18 -2.25 18.58 -4.44
CA ALA A 18 -1.17 17.66 -4.72
C ALA A 18 -1.78 16.51 -5.53
N ALA A 19 -1.47 16.49 -6.83
CA ALA A 19 -1.90 15.41 -7.69
C ALA A 19 -1.35 14.09 -7.11
N PRO A 20 -2.11 12.99 -7.18
CA PRO A 20 -1.61 11.69 -6.76
C PRO A 20 -0.28 11.43 -7.48
N ALA A 21 0.77 11.11 -6.73
CA ALA A 21 2.04 10.72 -7.33
C ALA A 21 1.76 9.55 -8.32
N PRO A 22 2.35 9.56 -9.52
CA PRO A 22 2.15 8.50 -10.50
C PRO A 22 2.53 7.15 -9.87
N ARG A 23 1.59 6.19 -9.94
CA ARG A 23 1.62 4.89 -9.23
C ARG A 23 2.68 3.88 -9.71
N ASP A 24 3.54 4.22 -10.67
CA ASP A 24 4.43 3.27 -11.34
C ASP A 24 5.82 3.88 -11.64
N ALA A 25 6.49 4.45 -10.63
CA ALA A 25 7.91 4.79 -10.79
C ALA A 25 8.76 3.52 -10.57
N PRO A 26 9.59 3.08 -11.54
CA PRO A 26 10.55 2.01 -11.28
C PRO A 26 11.53 2.46 -10.19
N GLY A 27 11.50 1.76 -9.06
CA GLY A 27 12.30 2.05 -7.88
C GLY A 27 12.45 0.81 -6.99
N PRO A 28 13.34 0.88 -5.98
CA PRO A 28 13.45 -0.18 -4.99
C PRO A 28 12.10 -0.39 -4.30
N SER A 29 11.71 -1.65 -4.14
CA SER A 29 10.52 -2.04 -3.38
C SER A 29 10.89 -3.04 -2.31
N GLY A 30 10.13 -3.05 -1.22
CA GLY A 30 10.21 -4.16 -0.28
C GLY A 30 9.77 -5.47 -0.93
N THR A 31 10.00 -6.57 -0.21
CA THR A 31 9.71 -7.93 -0.66
C THR A 31 8.70 -8.57 0.27
N LEU A 32 7.65 -9.15 -0.32
CA LEU A 32 6.75 -10.02 0.42
C LEU A 32 7.45 -11.36 0.69
N VAL A 33 7.68 -11.67 1.96
CA VAL A 33 8.33 -12.90 2.42
C VAL A 33 7.28 -14.00 2.59
N GLN A 34 6.11 -13.65 3.14
CA GLN A 34 4.96 -14.54 3.28
C GLN A 34 3.66 -13.76 3.08
N PRO A 35 2.60 -14.38 2.50
CA PRO A 35 2.58 -15.73 1.95
C PRO A 35 3.29 -15.83 0.59
N GLN A 36 3.73 -17.04 0.25
CA GLN A 36 4.18 -17.37 -1.11
C GLN A 36 2.96 -17.53 -2.03
N GLY A 37 3.17 -17.38 -3.35
CA GLY A 37 2.11 -17.63 -4.33
C GLY A 37 1.52 -19.04 -4.20
N GLY A 38 0.20 -19.15 -4.21
CA GLY A 38 -0.55 -20.39 -4.04
C GLY A 38 -0.77 -20.82 -2.58
N ALA A 39 -0.39 -19.99 -1.59
CA ALA A 39 -0.71 -20.26 -0.19
C ALA A 39 -2.23 -20.33 0.03
N ASP A 40 -2.66 -21.19 0.97
CA ASP A 40 -4.05 -21.36 1.35
C ASP A 40 -4.30 -20.78 2.75
N TRP A 41 -5.25 -19.87 2.83
CA TRP A 41 -5.75 -19.28 4.06
C TRP A 41 -7.07 -19.97 4.43
N ASP A 42 -6.95 -21.07 5.17
CA ASP A 42 -8.05 -21.98 5.51
C ASP A 42 -8.81 -21.54 6.77
N ASN A 43 -10.14 -21.45 6.65
CA ASN A 43 -11.07 -21.14 7.73
C ASN A 43 -12.01 -22.32 8.09
N THR A 44 -11.68 -23.56 7.74
CA THR A 44 -12.49 -24.78 8.00
C THR A 44 -12.86 -24.99 9.47
N GLY A 45 -12.07 -24.49 10.41
CA GLY A 45 -12.36 -24.53 11.86
C GLY A 45 -13.14 -23.34 12.42
N GLY A 46 -13.59 -22.40 11.58
CA GLY A 46 -14.27 -21.16 12.02
C GLY A 46 -13.33 -20.06 12.54
N PHE A 47 -12.03 -20.33 12.65
CA PHE A 47 -10.99 -19.34 13.00
C PHE A 47 -9.70 -19.60 12.21
N GLY A 48 -9.69 -19.19 10.95
CA GLY A 48 -8.52 -19.16 10.08
C GLY A 48 -7.73 -17.88 10.24
N LEU A 49 -6.40 -17.98 10.13
CA LEU A 49 -5.50 -16.82 10.13
C LEU A 49 -4.69 -16.75 8.84
N GLY A 50 -4.68 -15.59 8.22
CA GLY A 50 -3.74 -15.22 7.18
C GLY A 50 -2.51 -14.55 7.80
N HIS A 51 -1.31 -14.97 7.40
CA HIS A 51 -0.05 -14.41 7.89
C HIS A 51 0.64 -13.65 6.77
N VAL A 52 1.03 -12.41 7.06
CA VAL A 52 1.78 -11.55 6.14
C VAL A 52 3.09 -11.14 6.79
N VAL A 53 4.18 -11.43 6.10
CA VAL A 53 5.52 -10.95 6.45
C VAL A 53 6.06 -10.18 5.26
N TYR A 54 6.35 -8.90 5.46
CA TYR A 54 6.87 -8.00 4.44
C TYR A 54 8.17 -7.37 4.91
N GLN A 55 9.22 -7.53 4.10
CA GLN A 55 10.52 -6.89 4.33
C GLN A 55 10.55 -5.57 3.56
N GLY A 56 10.58 -4.45 4.26
CA GLY A 56 10.75 -3.14 3.66
C GLY A 56 12.16 -2.91 3.10
N VAL A 57 12.33 -1.78 2.41
CA VAL A 57 13.63 -1.24 1.96
C VAL A 57 14.13 -0.14 2.89
N ASP A 58 15.44 -0.05 3.01
CA ASP A 58 16.18 1.04 3.66
C ASP A 58 17.53 1.06 2.95
N GLN A 59 17.66 1.91 1.93
CA GLN A 59 18.82 1.90 1.05
C GLN A 59 19.01 3.22 0.31
N ASP A 60 20.24 3.45 -0.11
CA ASP A 60 20.57 4.55 -0.99
C ASP A 60 19.87 4.38 -2.36
N TYR A 61 19.33 5.48 -2.87
CA TYR A 61 18.60 5.52 -4.13
C TYR A 61 18.69 6.90 -4.73
N HIS A 62 19.06 6.97 -6.01
CA HIS A 62 19.20 8.23 -6.73
C HIS A 62 18.29 8.28 -7.94
N ASN A 63 17.50 9.35 -8.05
CA ASN A 63 16.64 9.58 -9.21
C ASN A 63 16.67 11.05 -9.67
N SER A 64 15.96 11.34 -10.77
CA SER A 64 15.88 12.68 -11.37
C SER A 64 15.17 13.71 -10.49
N GLN A 65 14.46 13.29 -9.44
CA GLN A 65 13.78 14.16 -8.48
C GLN A 65 14.71 14.57 -7.32
N GLY A 66 15.96 14.11 -7.31
CA GLY A 66 16.93 14.44 -6.27
C GLY A 66 16.76 13.62 -4.99
N VAL A 67 16.05 12.49 -5.06
CA VAL A 67 16.04 11.51 -3.97
C VAL A 67 17.45 10.94 -3.81
N THR A 68 17.90 10.78 -2.58
CA THR A 68 19.21 10.19 -2.25
C THR A 68 19.11 8.90 -1.45
N HIS A 69 17.97 8.65 -0.82
CA HIS A 69 17.73 7.48 0.03
C HIS A 69 16.23 7.21 0.09
N VAL A 70 15.84 5.94 0.11
CA VAL A 70 14.45 5.52 0.30
C VAL A 70 14.34 4.56 1.47
N LYS A 71 13.29 4.77 2.27
CA LYS A 71 12.94 3.88 3.38
C LYS A 71 11.46 3.61 3.38
N THR A 72 11.06 2.35 3.56
CA THR A 72 9.65 1.99 3.77
C THR A 72 9.11 2.74 4.99
N HIS A 73 8.08 3.56 4.78
CA HIS A 73 7.40 4.25 5.87
C HIS A 73 6.26 3.39 6.41
N HIS A 74 5.44 2.84 5.51
CA HIS A 74 4.34 1.96 5.86
C HIS A 74 3.87 1.15 4.65
N ILE A 75 3.08 0.12 4.91
CA ILE A 75 2.32 -0.60 3.90
C ILE A 75 0.82 -0.62 4.21
N ASP A 76 0.03 -0.72 3.16
CA ASP A 76 -1.38 -1.07 3.18
C ASP A 76 -1.55 -2.49 2.61
N ILE A 77 -2.46 -3.26 3.19
CA ILE A 77 -2.69 -4.66 2.83
C ILE A 77 -4.17 -4.85 2.51
N SER A 78 -4.46 -5.39 1.31
CA SER A 78 -5.82 -5.71 0.90
C SER A 78 -5.91 -7.02 0.13
N LEU A 79 -7.09 -7.63 0.09
CA LEU A 79 -7.40 -8.79 -0.74
C LEU A 79 -8.32 -8.36 -1.88
N GLN A 80 -7.88 -8.58 -3.11
CA GLN A 80 -8.72 -8.41 -4.30
C GLN A 80 -9.14 -9.77 -4.83
N LEU A 81 -10.44 -10.01 -4.98
CA LEU A 81 -10.94 -11.26 -5.53
C LEU A 81 -10.53 -11.38 -7.00
N GLU A 82 -9.91 -12.50 -7.40
CA GLU A 82 -9.42 -12.67 -8.77
C GLU A 82 -10.55 -12.69 -9.80
N ALA A 83 -11.68 -13.29 -9.43
CA ALA A 83 -12.87 -13.34 -10.27
C ALA A 83 -13.62 -11.99 -10.40
N ASP A 84 -13.36 -11.02 -9.51
CA ASP A 84 -13.97 -9.69 -9.53
C ASP A 84 -13.04 -8.65 -8.92
N VAL A 85 -12.31 -7.94 -9.77
CA VAL A 85 -11.34 -6.91 -9.37
C VAL A 85 -11.96 -5.74 -8.59
N ASN A 86 -13.29 -5.56 -8.65
CA ASN A 86 -13.98 -4.52 -7.89
C ASN A 86 -14.26 -4.94 -6.43
N ARG A 87 -14.15 -6.23 -6.11
CA ARG A 87 -14.22 -6.74 -4.75
C ARG A 87 -12.85 -6.69 -4.10
N ASN A 88 -12.60 -5.58 -3.41
CA ASN A 88 -11.41 -5.38 -2.59
C ASN A 88 -11.79 -5.32 -1.11
N ILE A 89 -11.09 -6.11 -0.29
CA ILE A 89 -11.25 -6.17 1.17
C ILE A 89 -9.99 -5.60 1.79
N VAL A 90 -10.08 -4.44 2.44
CA VAL A 90 -8.96 -3.86 3.17
C VAL A 90 -8.74 -4.65 4.46
N LEU A 91 -7.52 -5.16 4.65
CA LEU A 91 -7.14 -5.87 5.88
C LEU A 91 -6.51 -4.90 6.89
N ALA A 92 -5.62 -4.03 6.43
CA ALA A 92 -4.99 -3.02 7.25
C ALA A 92 -4.44 -1.86 6.40
N GLN A 93 -4.25 -0.71 7.04
CA GLN A 93 -3.61 0.46 6.45
C GLN A 93 -2.63 1.09 7.44
N GLY A 94 -1.58 1.71 6.92
CA GLY A 94 -0.60 2.42 7.74
C GLY A 94 0.26 1.51 8.62
N LEU A 95 0.46 0.26 8.24
CA LEU A 95 1.32 -0.66 9.00
C LEU A 95 2.79 -0.25 8.80
N ALA A 96 3.36 0.36 9.84
CA ALA A 96 4.77 0.72 9.85
C ALA A 96 5.64 -0.51 10.15
N PRO A 97 6.80 -0.66 9.49
CA PRO A 97 7.75 -1.72 9.80
C PRO A 97 8.39 -1.51 11.18
N ASP A 98 8.87 -2.60 11.78
CA ASP A 98 9.60 -2.61 13.04
C ASP A 98 11.05 -2.07 12.90
N SER A 99 11.85 -2.21 13.97
CA SER A 99 13.26 -1.78 13.95
C SER A 99 14.15 -2.58 12.98
N ASN A 100 13.70 -3.75 12.52
CA ASN A 100 14.39 -4.58 11.52
C ASN A 100 13.85 -4.33 10.10
N ASN A 101 13.01 -3.30 9.95
CA ASN A 101 12.33 -2.95 8.72
C ASN A 101 11.34 -4.03 8.23
N VAL A 102 10.73 -4.77 9.15
CA VAL A 102 9.78 -5.86 8.85
C VAL A 102 8.38 -5.51 9.35
N VAL A 103 7.37 -5.79 8.53
CA VAL A 103 5.98 -5.89 8.97
C VAL A 103 5.62 -7.36 9.09
N ASP A 104 5.29 -7.82 10.30
CA ASP A 104 4.85 -9.19 10.60
C ASP A 104 3.50 -9.13 11.32
N VAL A 105 2.44 -9.52 10.61
CA VAL A 105 1.05 -9.37 11.07
C VAL A 105 0.19 -10.56 10.67
N GLN A 106 -0.79 -10.87 11.52
CA GLN A 106 -1.80 -11.90 11.26
C GLN A 106 -3.19 -11.27 11.20
N PHE A 107 -3.99 -11.77 10.27
CA PHE A 107 -5.37 -11.33 10.05
C PHE A 107 -6.31 -12.52 10.17
N GLN A 108 -7.50 -12.28 10.71
CA GLN A 108 -8.56 -13.27 10.56
C GLN A 108 -8.97 -13.38 9.09
N VAL A 109 -9.10 -14.61 8.60
CA VAL A 109 -9.49 -14.86 7.21
C VAL A 109 -10.88 -14.26 6.94
N PRO A 110 -11.07 -13.49 5.85
CA PRO A 110 -12.26 -12.65 5.66
C PRO A 110 -13.59 -13.40 5.46
N ILE A 111 -13.58 -14.73 5.39
CA ILE A 111 -14.80 -15.56 5.42
C ILE A 111 -15.60 -15.33 6.71
N GLY A 112 -14.92 -15.06 7.84
CA GLY A 112 -15.58 -14.73 9.11
C GLY A 112 -16.44 -13.46 9.09
N TYR A 113 -16.31 -12.62 8.06
CA TYR A 113 -17.07 -11.39 7.86
C TYR A 113 -18.10 -11.50 6.72
N GLY A 114 -18.46 -12.72 6.31
CA GLY A 114 -19.37 -12.97 5.18
C GLY A 114 -18.70 -12.83 3.81
N GLY A 115 -17.37 -12.85 3.76
CA GLY A 115 -16.58 -12.82 2.52
C GLY A 115 -16.65 -14.14 1.74
N PRO A 116 -16.52 -14.11 0.40
CA PRO A 116 -16.53 -15.32 -0.41
C PRO A 116 -15.20 -16.09 -0.27
N THR A 117 -15.25 -17.42 -0.42
CA THR A 117 -14.08 -18.25 -0.69
C THR A 117 -13.62 -18.07 -2.14
N GLY A 118 -12.35 -18.36 -2.43
CA GLY A 118 -11.81 -18.34 -3.79
C GLY A 118 -10.37 -17.86 -3.85
N GLU A 119 -9.92 -17.57 -5.07
CA GLU A 119 -8.60 -17.02 -5.33
C GLU A 119 -8.61 -15.49 -5.13
N TYR A 120 -7.62 -14.98 -4.39
CA TYR A 120 -7.43 -13.58 -4.12
C TYR A 120 -6.01 -13.14 -4.44
N ARG A 121 -5.84 -11.92 -4.95
CA ARG A 121 -4.55 -11.23 -4.93
C ARG A 121 -4.37 -10.54 -3.58
N LEU A 122 -3.31 -10.91 -2.86
CA LEU A 122 -2.88 -10.18 -1.68
C LEU A 122 -2.08 -8.94 -2.12
N ILE A 123 -2.74 -7.79 -2.18
CA ILE A 123 -2.13 -6.55 -2.63
C ILE A 123 -1.39 -5.92 -1.45
N ILE A 124 -0.11 -5.63 -1.66
CA ILE A 124 0.69 -4.75 -0.80
C ILE A 124 0.89 -3.44 -1.55
N GLU A 125 0.35 -2.35 -1.01
CA GLU A 125 0.69 -0.99 -1.43
C GLU A 125 1.75 -0.46 -0.47
N GLU A 126 2.95 -0.18 -0.98
CA GLU A 126 4.05 0.33 -0.17
C GLU A 126 4.15 1.84 -0.33
N THR A 127 4.27 2.55 0.79
CA THR A 127 4.65 3.96 0.81
C THR A 127 6.04 4.12 1.42
N GLN A 128 6.93 4.73 0.66
CA GLN A 128 8.30 5.04 1.06
C GLN A 128 8.50 6.53 1.32
N LEU A 129 9.40 6.83 2.23
CA LEU A 129 9.95 8.16 2.44
C LEU A 129 11.20 8.33 1.56
N GLY A 130 11.10 9.12 0.51
CA GLY A 130 12.23 9.53 -0.32
C GLY A 130 12.93 10.75 0.28
N THR A 131 14.17 10.58 0.75
CA THR A 131 14.99 11.68 1.29
C THR A 131 15.50 12.56 0.15
N THR A 132 15.26 13.86 0.24
CA THR A 132 15.85 14.87 -0.66
C THR A 132 16.57 15.93 0.18
N PRO A 133 17.45 16.78 -0.41
CA PRO A 133 18.06 17.89 0.30
C PRO A 133 17.08 18.94 0.87
N GLY A 134 15.83 18.94 0.42
CA GLY A 134 14.78 19.84 0.87
C GLY A 134 13.81 19.14 1.82
N PHE A 135 12.64 18.76 1.29
CA PHE A 135 11.62 18.02 2.03
C PHE A 135 11.56 16.59 1.54
N PRO A 136 11.34 15.61 2.44
CA PRO A 136 11.13 14.25 2.00
C PRO A 136 9.84 14.16 1.16
N ILE A 137 9.86 13.30 0.16
CA ILE A 137 8.70 13.06 -0.72
C ILE A 137 8.15 11.64 -0.48
N PRO A 138 6.83 11.46 -0.43
CA PRO A 138 6.25 10.13 -0.42
C PRO A 138 6.30 9.50 -1.81
N ILE A 139 6.65 8.22 -1.88
CA ILE A 139 6.60 7.41 -3.10
C ILE A 139 5.70 6.22 -2.79
N THR A 140 4.57 6.09 -3.49
CA THR A 140 3.60 5.01 -3.26
C THR A 140 3.37 4.21 -4.52
N PHE A 141 3.44 2.88 -4.42
CA PHE A 141 3.21 1.97 -5.53
C PHE A 141 2.77 0.59 -5.00
N ARG A 142 2.26 -0.27 -5.91
CA ARG A 142 1.95 -1.65 -5.59
C ARG A 142 3.25 -2.47 -5.59
N SER A 143 3.68 -2.96 -4.43
CA SER A 143 4.94 -3.69 -4.28
C SER A 143 4.80 -5.21 -4.46
N ALA A 144 3.64 -5.78 -4.13
CA ALA A 144 3.38 -7.21 -4.32
C ALA A 144 1.88 -7.49 -4.56
N ALA A 145 1.61 -8.62 -5.23
CA ALA A 145 0.26 -9.12 -5.48
C ALA A 145 0.23 -10.63 -5.77
N PRO A 146 0.80 -11.51 -4.90
CA PRO A 146 0.70 -12.94 -5.14
C PRO A 146 -0.77 -13.39 -5.12
N LEU A 147 -1.05 -14.42 -5.90
CA LEU A 147 -2.31 -15.14 -5.82
C LEU A 147 -2.28 -16.05 -4.59
N ILE A 148 -3.31 -15.98 -3.76
CA ILE A 148 -3.53 -16.86 -2.62
C ILE A 148 -4.92 -17.47 -2.73
N GLN A 149 -5.12 -18.63 -2.10
CA GLN A 149 -6.41 -19.25 -1.94
C GLN A 149 -6.99 -18.89 -0.57
N VAL A 150 -8.28 -18.60 -0.53
CA VAL A 150 -9.06 -18.46 0.70
C VAL A 150 -10.12 -19.57 0.69
N SER A 151 -10.02 -20.50 1.64
CA SER A 151 -10.85 -21.71 1.70
C SER A 151 -11.67 -21.78 2.99
N ALA A 152 -12.81 -22.46 2.91
CA ALA A 152 -13.67 -22.74 4.07
C ALA A 152 -14.22 -24.15 3.96
N GLY A 153 -14.31 -24.83 5.10
CA GLY A 153 -15.05 -26.06 5.26
C GLY A 153 -16.54 -25.82 5.47
N PRO A 154 -17.35 -26.89 5.53
CA PRO A 154 -18.77 -26.76 5.81
C PRO A 154 -18.97 -26.08 7.16
N THR A 155 -19.79 -25.03 7.19
CA THR A 155 -20.30 -24.44 8.43
C THR A 155 -21.10 -25.51 9.19
N PRO A 156 -20.78 -25.80 10.46
CA PRO A 156 -21.56 -26.72 11.30
C PRO A 156 -23.03 -26.30 11.45
#